data_AF-A0A0K2UHX5-F1
#
_entry.id   AF-A0A0K2UHX5-F1
#
_cell.length_a   1.000
_cell.length_b   1.000
_cell.length_c   1.000
_cell.angle_alpha   90.00
_cell.angle_beta   90.00
_cell.angle_gamma   90.00
#
_symmetry.space_group_name_H-M   'P 1'
#
loop_
_entity.id
_entity.type
_entity.pdbx_description
1 polymer ?
#
loop_
_entity_poly.entity_id
_entity_poly.type
_entity_poly.pdbx_seq_one_letter_code
_entity_poly.pdbx_strand_id
1 'polypeptide(L)'
;MNENPEQRKRRLRSIYVVHTSMFVFSLGFSINLTGVFPYMKQLLTNNSSEDILNRYGWVVAMNPLGQMIASPLLGYIFNKTNDLRSISMAMAVVYILGFIVGPGIQASLTPLKCGQPPISGPYFTLDMYTVAGWLSVFMGVCMMILFSPYFFQPFDVTVQERSLHNRNKTEADTKSISLEKPDYLAALISLLNFFVFQAVFVLLETLGTPLCMDNFAWSEETTVFYLGIIMSSGGVMSFICFLTIPPLSKK
;
A
#
# COMPACT_ATOMS: atom_id res chain seq x y z
N MET A 1 -15.52 5.98 31.77
CA MET A 1 -14.14 6.40 31.46
C MET A 1 -14.24 7.63 30.57
N ASN A 2 -14.13 8.85 31.13
CA ASN A 2 -14.29 10.09 30.36
C ASN A 2 -12.92 10.59 29.93
N GLU A 3 -12.54 10.32 28.68
CA GLU A 3 -11.39 11.00 28.08
C GLU A 3 -11.66 12.50 27.98
N ASN A 4 -10.63 13.30 28.24
CA ASN A 4 -10.70 14.74 28.03
C ASN A 4 -10.99 15.01 26.53
N PRO A 5 -11.99 15.83 26.18
CA PRO A 5 -12.35 16.12 24.77
C PRO A 5 -11.15 16.52 23.89
N GLU A 6 -10.17 17.25 24.44
CA GLU A 6 -8.95 17.63 23.72
C GLU A 6 -8.04 16.43 23.40
N GLN A 7 -7.90 15.47 24.31
CA GLN A 7 -7.12 14.25 24.09
C GLN A 7 -7.78 13.35 23.06
N ARG A 8 -9.11 13.22 23.12
CA ARG A 8 -9.89 12.48 22.12
C ARG A 8 -9.74 13.09 20.73
N LYS A 9 -9.79 14.42 20.61
CA LYS A 9 -9.61 15.14 19.34
C LYS A 9 -8.21 14.94 18.76
N ARG A 10 -7.16 14.96 19.59
CA ARG A 10 -5.77 14.69 19.16
C ARG A 10 -5.58 13.24 18.72
N ARG A 11 -6.11 12.27 19.46
CA ARG A 11 -6.07 10.85 19.08
C ARG A 11 -6.77 10.63 17.75
N LEU A 12 -7.99 11.14 17.59
CA LEU A 12 -8.73 11.01 16.33
C LEU A 12 -7.97 11.65 15.17
N ARG A 13 -7.41 12.85 15.35
CA ARG A 13 -6.58 13.50 14.32
C ARG A 13 -5.37 12.65 13.92
N SER A 14 -4.64 12.10 14.89
CA SER A 14 -3.50 11.21 14.63
C SER A 14 -3.93 9.94 13.88
N ILE A 15 -5.06 9.33 14.26
CA ILE A 15 -5.62 8.17 13.58
C ILE A 15 -5.96 8.54 12.13
N TYR A 16 -6.72 9.62 11.89
CA TYR A 16 -7.08 10.05 10.54
C TYR A 16 -5.85 10.31 9.68
N VAL A 17 -4.85 11.02 10.18
CA VAL A 17 -3.60 11.30 9.45
C VAL A 17 -2.93 9.99 9.03
N VAL A 18 -2.78 9.03 9.94
CA VAL A 18 -2.11 7.76 9.68
C VAL A 18 -2.87 6.90 8.65
N HIS A 19 -4.21 6.89 8.70
CA HIS A 19 -5.03 6.18 7.73
C HIS A 19 -4.97 6.85 6.35
N THR A 20 -5.16 8.16 6.29
CA THR A 20 -5.05 8.92 5.04
C THR A 20 -3.67 8.74 4.40
N SER A 21 -2.60 8.66 5.20
CA SER A 21 -1.26 8.37 4.67
C SER A 21 -1.14 7.00 4.01
N MET A 22 -1.68 5.96 4.63
CA MET A 22 -1.68 4.61 4.04
C MET A 22 -2.49 4.54 2.75
N PHE A 23 -3.63 5.22 2.71
CA PHE A 23 -4.45 5.31 1.49
C PHE A 23 -3.65 5.91 0.34
N VAL A 24 -3.05 7.08 0.57
CA VAL A 24 -2.32 7.82 -0.47
C VAL A 24 -1.08 7.06 -0.93
N PHE A 25 -0.36 6.41 -0.01
CA PHE A 25 0.77 5.55 -0.34
C PHE A 25 0.33 4.37 -1.23
N SER A 26 -0.71 3.64 -0.82
CA SER A 26 -1.25 2.50 -1.56
C SER A 26 -1.75 2.87 -2.95
N LEU A 27 -2.45 4.00 -3.03
CA LEU A 27 -3.00 4.51 -4.29
C LEU A 27 -1.90 4.94 -5.26
N GLY A 28 -0.87 5.67 -4.78
CA GLY A 28 0.29 6.01 -5.61
C GLY A 28 1.07 4.77 -6.05
N PHE A 29 1.23 3.80 -5.17
CA PHE A 29 1.91 2.54 -5.48
C PHE A 29 1.21 1.75 -6.59
N SER A 30 -0.11 1.58 -6.49
CA SER A 30 -0.89 0.83 -7.50
C SER A 30 -0.96 1.55 -8.85
N ILE A 31 -1.10 2.89 -8.87
CA ILE A 31 -1.07 3.69 -10.11
C ILE A 31 0.26 3.55 -10.85
N ASN A 32 1.38 3.52 -10.13
CA ASN A 32 2.67 3.42 -10.81
C ASN A 32 2.92 2.00 -11.32
N LEU A 33 2.64 0.97 -10.53
CA LEU A 33 3.04 -0.41 -10.83
C LEU A 33 2.50 -0.94 -12.16
N THR A 34 1.22 -0.72 -12.47
CA THR A 34 0.65 -1.26 -13.71
C THR A 34 1.13 -0.51 -14.96
N GLY A 35 1.66 0.71 -14.79
CA GLY A 35 2.20 1.57 -15.85
C GLY A 35 3.72 1.46 -16.05
N VAL A 36 4.47 0.84 -15.14
CA VAL A 36 5.95 0.77 -15.23
C VAL A 36 6.43 0.08 -16.49
N PHE A 37 5.85 -1.07 -16.85
CA PHE A 37 6.28 -1.84 -18.02
C PHE A 37 6.15 -1.06 -19.34
N PRO A 38 4.96 -0.55 -19.72
CA PRO A 38 4.83 0.21 -20.96
C PRO A 38 5.63 1.51 -20.94
N TYR A 39 5.76 2.18 -19.78
CA TYR A 39 6.64 3.34 -19.65
C TYR A 39 8.12 2.99 -19.90
N MET A 40 8.60 1.85 -19.38
CA MET A 40 9.96 1.38 -19.67
C MET A 40 10.17 1.07 -21.15
N LYS A 41 9.16 0.51 -21.83
CA LYS A 41 9.21 0.24 -23.27
C LYS A 41 9.33 1.54 -24.10
N GLN A 42 8.68 2.60 -23.66
CA GLN A 42 8.80 3.93 -24.27
C GLN A 42 10.16 4.58 -24.01
N LEU A 43 10.70 4.46 -22.79
CA LEU A 43 12.02 5.02 -22.47
C LEU A 43 13.18 4.26 -23.13
N LEU A 44 13.03 2.94 -23.30
CA LEU A 44 14.09 2.04 -23.74
C LEU A 44 13.84 1.48 -25.15
N THR A 45 13.18 2.24 -26.03
CA THR A 45 12.84 1.79 -27.40
C THR A 45 14.04 1.31 -28.23
N ASN A 46 15.26 1.76 -27.89
CA ASN A 46 16.50 1.33 -28.57
C ASN A 46 17.14 0.04 -28.01
N ASN A 47 16.62 -0.53 -26.92
CA ASN A 47 17.16 -1.74 -26.31
C ASN A 47 16.37 -2.99 -26.72
N SER A 48 17.01 -4.15 -26.61
CA SER A 48 16.34 -5.43 -26.86
C SER A 48 15.20 -5.66 -25.86
N SER A 49 14.11 -6.30 -26.30
CA SER A 49 12.97 -6.63 -25.43
C SER A 49 13.39 -7.51 -24.24
N GLU A 50 14.42 -8.34 -24.42
CA GLU A 50 15.01 -9.18 -23.36
C GLU A 50 15.68 -8.34 -22.27
N ASP A 51 16.43 -7.30 -22.65
CA ASP A 51 17.07 -6.39 -21.70
C ASP A 51 16.04 -5.59 -20.88
N ILE A 52 14.95 -5.17 -21.53
CA ILE A 52 13.84 -4.45 -20.86
C ILE A 52 13.19 -5.36 -19.84
N LEU A 53 12.90 -6.61 -20.21
CA LEU A 53 12.25 -7.59 -19.33
C LEU A 53 13.15 -7.96 -18.14
N ASN A 54 14.45 -8.13 -18.37
CA ASN A 54 15.41 -8.41 -17.29
C ASN A 54 15.48 -7.24 -16.29
N ARG A 55 15.60 -6.00 -16.78
CA ARG A 55 15.60 -4.80 -15.91
C ARG A 55 14.28 -4.66 -15.15
N TYR A 56 13.16 -4.93 -15.83
CA TYR A 56 11.85 -4.91 -15.21
C TYR A 56 11.72 -5.93 -14.08
N GLY A 57 12.17 -7.17 -14.31
CA GLY A 57 12.17 -8.24 -13.30
C GLY A 57 12.93 -7.84 -12.02
N TRP A 58 14.08 -7.20 -12.15
CA TRP A 58 14.84 -6.68 -11.00
C TRP A 58 14.08 -5.57 -10.26
N VAL A 59 13.53 -4.59 -10.99
CA VAL A 59 12.76 -3.47 -10.39
C VAL A 59 11.56 -3.99 -9.61
N VAL A 60 10.84 -4.95 -10.18
CA VAL A 60 9.66 -5.57 -9.57
C VAL A 60 10.05 -6.40 -8.33
N ALA A 61 11.15 -7.16 -8.39
CA ALA A 61 11.62 -8.00 -7.29
C ALA A 61 12.12 -7.22 -6.07
N MET A 62 12.65 -6.00 -6.26
CA MET A 62 13.16 -5.17 -5.16
C MET A 62 12.08 -4.81 -4.14
N ASN A 63 10.82 -4.73 -4.57
CA ASN A 63 9.70 -4.34 -3.73
C ASN A 63 9.40 -5.36 -2.60
N PRO A 64 9.06 -6.64 -2.89
CA PRO A 64 8.87 -7.64 -1.83
C PRO A 64 10.16 -7.90 -1.04
N LEU A 65 11.35 -7.80 -1.66
CA LEU A 65 12.62 -7.96 -0.96
C LEU A 65 12.84 -6.85 0.09
N GLY A 66 12.58 -5.59 -0.27
CA GLY A 66 12.65 -4.47 0.65
C GLY A 66 11.67 -4.63 1.82
N GLN A 67 10.45 -5.11 1.54
CA GLN A 67 9.46 -5.38 2.58
C GLN A 67 9.89 -6.53 3.51
N MET A 68 10.51 -7.59 2.97
CA MET A 68 11.02 -8.72 3.76
C MET A 68 12.09 -8.29 4.77
N ILE A 69 12.97 -7.36 4.39
CA ILE A 69 14.05 -6.84 5.25
C ILE A 69 13.51 -5.79 6.23
N ALA A 70 12.60 -4.91 5.79
CA ALA A 70 12.05 -3.84 6.61
C ALA A 70 11.05 -4.34 7.66
N SER A 71 10.27 -5.38 7.36
CA SER A 71 9.23 -5.93 8.26
C SER A 71 9.75 -6.36 9.64
N PRO A 72 10.87 -7.11 9.78
CA PRO A 72 11.41 -7.48 11.09
C PRO A 72 12.09 -6.31 11.80
N LEU A 73 12.72 -5.38 11.06
CA LEU A 73 13.33 -4.17 11.65
C LEU A 73 12.26 -3.28 12.27
N LEU A 74 11.19 -3.01 11.52
CA LEU A 74 10.02 -2.27 12.01
C LEU A 74 9.28 -3.05 13.08
N GLY A 75 9.11 -4.37 12.93
CA GLY A 75 8.51 -5.24 13.94
C GLY A 75 9.23 -5.19 15.28
N TYR A 76 10.57 -5.17 15.28
CA TYR A 76 11.39 -5.00 16.48
C TYR A 76 11.18 -3.63 17.14
N ILE A 77 11.08 -2.57 16.33
CA ILE A 77 10.81 -1.20 16.81
C ILE A 77 9.38 -1.08 17.38
N PHE A 78 8.39 -1.69 16.70
CA PHE A 78 6.99 -1.66 17.07
C PHE A 78 6.64 -2.56 18.26
N ASN A 79 7.38 -3.64 18.50
CA ASN A 79 7.20 -4.50 19.67
C ASN A 79 7.45 -3.77 21.01
N LYS A 80 8.01 -2.55 20.95
CA LYS A 80 8.17 -1.64 22.09
C LYS A 80 6.89 -0.83 22.41
N THR A 81 5.88 -0.88 21.54
CA THR A 81 4.62 -0.12 21.62
C THR A 81 3.44 -1.09 21.78
N ASN A 82 2.99 -1.29 23.02
CA ASN A 82 2.06 -2.35 23.42
C ASN A 82 0.56 -2.01 23.25
N ASP A 83 0.12 -1.59 22.05
CA ASP A 83 -1.26 -1.87 21.62
C ASP A 83 -1.47 -1.55 20.11
N LEU A 84 -1.52 -2.60 19.28
CA LEU A 84 -1.49 -2.48 17.81
C LEU A 84 -2.78 -2.96 17.12
N ARG A 85 -3.69 -3.66 17.81
CA ARG A 85 -4.68 -4.53 17.14
C ARG A 85 -5.79 -3.77 16.40
N SER A 86 -6.36 -2.72 17.00
CA SER A 86 -7.40 -1.90 16.33
C SER A 86 -6.82 -1.00 15.26
N ILE A 87 -5.60 -0.49 15.46
CA ILE A 87 -4.93 0.38 14.50
C ILE A 87 -4.52 -0.43 13.27
N SER A 88 -3.91 -1.60 13.43
CA SER A 88 -3.50 -2.45 12.31
C SER A 88 -4.67 -2.93 11.43
N MET A 89 -5.82 -3.26 12.03
CA MET A 89 -7.00 -3.68 11.26
C MET A 89 -7.58 -2.53 10.43
N ALA A 90 -7.73 -1.34 11.02
CA ALA A 90 -8.23 -0.18 10.29
C ALA A 90 -7.23 0.30 9.21
N MET A 91 -5.93 0.15 9.46
CA MET A 91 -4.87 0.42 8.48
C MET A 91 -4.90 -0.52 7.28
N ALA A 92 -5.14 -1.82 7.50
CA ALA A 92 -5.26 -2.80 6.42
C ALA A 92 -6.43 -2.47 5.48
N VAL A 93 -7.58 -2.07 6.02
CA VAL A 93 -8.75 -1.69 5.21
C VAL A 93 -8.43 -0.49 4.32
N VAL A 94 -7.80 0.54 4.87
CA VAL A 94 -7.50 1.77 4.12
C VAL A 94 -6.38 1.57 3.10
N TYR A 95 -5.41 0.70 3.41
CA TYR A 95 -4.42 0.22 2.44
C TYR A 95 -5.08 -0.52 1.27
N ILE A 96 -5.99 -1.46 1.53
CA ILE A 96 -6.71 -2.19 0.48
C ILE A 96 -7.52 -1.22 -0.40
N LEU A 97 -8.20 -0.23 0.19
CA LEU A 97 -8.94 0.78 -0.58
C LEU A 97 -8.06 1.54 -1.58
N GLY A 98 -6.80 1.83 -1.24
CA GLY A 98 -5.86 2.47 -2.16
C GLY A 98 -5.55 1.60 -3.39
N PHE A 99 -5.45 0.27 -3.22
CA PHE A 99 -5.24 -0.67 -4.33
C PHE A 99 -6.47 -0.85 -5.20
N ILE A 100 -7.67 -0.66 -4.66
CA ILE A 100 -8.90 -0.72 -5.45
C ILE A 100 -9.03 0.54 -6.30
N VAL A 101 -8.74 1.70 -5.72
CA VAL A 101 -8.93 3.00 -6.37
C VAL A 101 -7.79 3.33 -7.35
N GLY A 102 -6.57 2.89 -7.07
CA GLY A 102 -5.38 3.18 -7.87
C GLY A 102 -5.53 2.81 -9.36
N PRO A 103 -5.82 1.55 -9.72
CA PRO A 103 -5.98 1.14 -11.12
C PRO A 103 -7.16 1.85 -11.80
N GLY A 104 -8.21 2.21 -11.05
CA GLY A 104 -9.34 2.99 -11.56
C GLY A 104 -8.97 4.42 -11.92
N ILE A 105 -8.15 5.09 -11.09
CA ILE A 105 -7.60 6.40 -11.42
C ILE A 105 -6.69 6.30 -12.64
N GLN A 106 -5.84 5.28 -12.70
CA GLN A 106 -4.96 5.09 -13.86
C GLN A 106 -5.75 4.81 -15.15
N ALA A 107 -6.82 4.02 -15.08
CA ALA A 107 -7.73 3.82 -16.21
C ALA A 107 -8.42 5.13 -16.63
N SER A 108 -8.74 6.03 -15.68
CA SER A 108 -9.31 7.34 -16.04
C SER A 108 -8.33 8.27 -16.78
N LEU A 109 -7.01 7.99 -16.70
CA LEU A 109 -5.97 8.74 -17.41
C LEU A 109 -5.73 8.24 -18.83
N THR A 110 -6.29 7.10 -19.26
CA THR A 110 -6.08 6.55 -20.61
C THR A 110 -6.57 7.40 -21.79
N PRO A 111 -7.51 8.36 -21.64
CA PRO A 111 -7.82 9.32 -22.71
C PRO A 111 -6.62 10.20 -23.09
N LEU A 112 -5.60 10.30 -22.23
CA LEU A 112 -4.31 10.95 -22.50
C LEU A 112 -3.41 9.96 -23.26
N LYS A 113 -3.60 9.88 -24.58
CA LYS A 113 -2.91 8.95 -25.48
C LYS A 113 -1.38 8.91 -25.32
N CYS A 114 -0.78 7.75 -25.55
CA CYS A 114 0.67 7.48 -25.50
C CYS A 114 1.46 8.08 -26.67
N GLY A 115 0.84 8.29 -27.84
CA GLY A 115 1.55 8.68 -29.08
C GLY A 115 1.23 10.08 -29.63
N GLN A 116 0.11 10.68 -29.20
CA GLN A 116 -0.25 12.07 -29.52
C GLN A 116 -0.69 12.79 -28.23
N PRO A 117 0.26 13.12 -27.34
CA PRO A 117 -0.05 13.87 -26.14
C PRO A 117 -0.68 15.22 -26.49
N PRO A 118 -1.73 15.67 -25.77
CA PRO A 118 -2.35 16.97 -26.00
C PRO A 118 -1.36 18.14 -25.82
N ILE A 119 -0.27 17.92 -25.06
CA ILE A 119 0.87 18.83 -24.94
C ILE A 119 2.14 18.03 -25.20
N SER A 120 2.76 18.26 -26.36
CA SER A 120 4.04 17.66 -26.75
C SER A 120 5.05 18.78 -27.05
N GLY A 121 5.93 19.05 -26.09
CA GLY A 121 7.08 19.93 -26.28
C GLY A 121 8.40 19.15 -26.24
N PRO A 122 9.52 19.71 -26.73
CA PRO A 122 10.83 19.05 -26.75
C PRO A 122 11.38 18.66 -25.36
N TYR A 123 10.82 19.24 -24.28
CA TYR A 123 11.21 18.96 -22.89
C TYR A 123 10.05 18.43 -22.02
N PHE A 124 8.80 18.48 -22.49
CA PHE A 124 7.63 18.17 -21.67
C PHE A 124 6.54 17.49 -22.51
N THR A 125 6.28 16.22 -22.21
CA THR A 125 5.23 15.40 -22.82
C THR A 125 4.23 15.00 -21.75
N LEU A 126 2.97 15.39 -21.90
CA LEU A 126 1.89 14.98 -20.99
C LEU A 126 1.15 13.77 -21.56
N ASP A 127 1.75 12.59 -21.39
CA ASP A 127 1.10 11.30 -21.63
C ASP A 127 0.47 10.76 -20.33
N MET A 128 -0.28 9.65 -20.42
CA MET A 128 -0.92 9.06 -19.24
C MET A 128 0.07 8.63 -18.14
N TYR A 129 1.30 8.24 -18.52
CA TYR A 129 2.32 7.78 -17.57
C TYR A 129 3.02 8.93 -16.84
N THR A 130 3.28 10.03 -17.53
CA THR A 130 3.87 11.25 -16.98
C THR A 130 2.88 11.94 -16.05
N VAL A 131 1.59 11.97 -16.40
CA VAL A 131 0.53 12.48 -15.51
C VAL A 131 0.40 11.60 -14.26
N ALA A 132 0.48 10.27 -14.39
CA ALA A 132 0.54 9.37 -13.24
C ALA A 132 1.76 9.63 -12.34
N GLY A 133 2.92 9.93 -12.93
CA GLY A 133 4.12 10.35 -12.20
C GLY A 133 3.92 11.66 -11.44
N TRP A 134 3.38 12.69 -12.08
CA TRP A 134 3.07 13.99 -11.43
C TRP A 134 2.02 13.87 -10.33
N LEU A 135 1.02 13.01 -10.53
CA LEU A 135 0.02 12.70 -9.51
C LEU A 135 0.70 12.09 -8.27
N SER A 136 1.69 11.23 -8.48
CA SER A 136 2.49 10.64 -7.40
C SER A 136 3.34 11.68 -6.66
N VAL A 137 3.91 12.65 -7.38
CA VAL A 137 4.62 13.80 -6.77
C VAL A 137 3.65 14.63 -5.93
N PHE A 138 2.47 14.95 -6.46
CA PHE A 138 1.43 15.68 -5.72
C PHE A 138 1.00 14.93 -4.45
N MET A 139 0.81 13.62 -4.55
CA MET A 139 0.52 12.74 -3.41
C MET A 139 1.66 12.75 -2.39
N GLY A 140 2.92 12.70 -2.83
CA GLY A 140 4.09 12.81 -1.96
C GLY A 140 4.17 14.14 -1.22
N VAL A 141 3.87 15.26 -1.89
CA VAL A 141 3.78 16.58 -1.25
C VAL A 141 2.63 16.61 -0.24
N CYS A 142 1.47 16.06 -0.58
CA CYS A 142 0.36 15.90 0.36
C CYS A 142 0.78 15.09 1.59
N MET A 143 1.55 14.00 1.42
CA MET A 143 2.10 13.22 2.53
C MET A 143 3.04 14.03 3.40
N MET A 144 3.94 14.81 2.81
CA MET A 144 4.85 15.68 3.57
C MET A 144 4.08 16.73 4.39
N ILE A 145 3.01 17.29 3.83
CA ILE A 145 2.13 18.23 4.54
C ILE A 145 1.37 17.51 5.66
N LEU A 146 0.86 16.30 5.41
CA LEU A 146 0.07 15.54 6.39
C LEU A 146 0.93 15.09 7.59
N PHE A 147 2.18 14.69 7.33
CA PHE A 147 3.17 14.34 8.37
C PHE A 147 3.90 15.55 8.94
N SER A 148 3.64 16.76 8.45
CA SER A 148 4.17 17.97 9.04
C SER A 148 3.78 18.05 10.53
N PRO A 149 4.68 18.48 11.43
CA PRO A 149 4.44 18.53 12.88
C PRO A 149 3.24 19.40 13.28
N TYR A 150 2.70 20.19 12.35
CA TYR A 150 1.46 20.94 12.53
C TYR A 150 0.20 20.07 12.49
N PHE A 151 0.14 19.07 11.60
CA PHE A 151 -1.01 18.19 11.41
C PHE A 151 -0.86 16.88 12.17
N PHE A 152 0.34 16.30 12.15
CA PHE A 152 0.67 15.08 12.88
C PHE A 152 1.29 15.42 14.23
N GLN A 153 0.51 15.27 15.29
CA GLN A 153 1.04 15.23 16.65
C GLN A 153 1.00 13.77 17.11
N PRO A 154 2.16 13.14 17.39
CA PRO A 154 2.18 11.78 17.89
C PRO A 154 1.41 11.76 19.20
N PHE A 155 0.25 11.10 19.19
CA PHE A 155 -0.50 10.85 20.40
C PHE A 155 0.21 9.71 21.13
N ASP A 156 0.88 10.03 22.22
CA ASP A 156 1.64 9.06 23.00
C ASP A 156 0.68 8.19 23.82
N VAL A 157 0.08 7.21 23.15
CA VAL A 157 -0.78 6.18 23.75
C VAL A 157 -0.04 5.50 24.92
N THR A 158 1.30 5.46 24.87
CA THR A 158 2.12 4.77 25.87
C THR A 158 2.05 5.37 27.27
N VAL A 159 1.77 6.66 27.46
CA VAL A 159 1.68 7.24 28.83
C VAL A 159 0.35 6.91 29.49
N GLN A 160 -0.76 7.00 28.73
CA GLN A 160 -2.10 6.74 29.24
C GLN A 160 -2.34 5.25 29.47
N GLU A 161 -1.84 4.39 28.57
CA GLU A 161 -1.92 2.93 28.74
C GLU A 161 -0.92 2.39 29.76
N ARG A 162 0.29 2.97 29.91
CA ARG A 162 1.17 2.62 31.06
C ARG A 162 0.49 2.85 32.40
N SER A 163 -0.35 3.89 32.52
CA SER A 163 -1.08 4.16 33.77
C SER A 163 -2.18 3.14 34.06
N LEU A 164 -2.81 2.58 33.02
CA LEU A 164 -3.83 1.52 33.12
C LEU A 164 -3.22 0.13 33.25
N HIS A 165 -2.18 -0.18 32.48
CA HIS A 165 -1.43 -1.42 32.58
C HIS A 165 -0.74 -1.51 33.94
N ASN A 166 -0.14 -0.44 34.49
CA ASN A 166 0.40 -0.48 35.86
C ASN A 166 -0.68 -0.67 36.93
N ARG A 167 -1.88 -0.09 36.75
CA ARG A 167 -3.03 -0.34 37.63
C ARG A 167 -3.50 -1.80 37.58
N ASN A 168 -3.69 -2.36 36.38
CA ASN A 168 -4.11 -3.74 36.20
C ASN A 168 -3.00 -4.76 36.57
N LYS A 169 -1.72 -4.41 36.41
CA LYS A 169 -0.58 -5.25 36.79
C LYS A 169 -0.43 -5.36 38.33
N THR A 170 -0.92 -4.36 39.07
CA THR A 170 -0.99 -4.41 40.54
C THR A 170 -2.06 -5.41 41.03
N GLU A 171 -3.05 -5.74 40.21
CA GLU A 171 -4.12 -6.72 40.53
C GLU A 171 -3.87 -8.12 39.92
N ALA A 172 -3.06 -8.24 38.87
CA ALA A 172 -2.89 -9.47 38.08
C ALA A 172 -1.53 -10.19 38.24
N ASP A 173 -0.72 -9.83 39.23
CA ASP A 173 0.64 -10.37 39.42
C ASP A 173 0.72 -11.81 40.00
N THR A 174 -0.35 -12.62 39.88
CA THR A 174 -0.35 -14.04 40.35
C THR A 174 -0.23 -15.07 39.21
N LYS A 175 -0.21 -14.68 37.94
CA LYS A 175 0.10 -15.62 36.84
C LYS A 175 1.07 -15.01 35.86
N SER A 176 2.34 -15.15 36.19
CA SER A 176 3.47 -15.02 35.26
C SER A 176 3.20 -15.83 33.99
N ILE A 177 2.71 -15.18 32.94
CA ILE A 177 2.87 -15.67 31.58
C ILE A 177 4.36 -15.45 31.29
N SER A 178 5.17 -16.48 31.55
CA SER A 178 6.51 -16.55 31.00
C SER A 178 6.37 -16.44 29.48
N LEU A 179 6.78 -15.30 28.92
CA LEU A 179 6.93 -15.14 27.47
C LEU A 179 7.98 -16.17 27.03
N GLU A 180 7.50 -17.34 26.62
CA GLU A 180 8.31 -18.34 25.96
C GLU A 180 8.99 -17.66 24.77
N LYS A 181 10.31 -17.88 24.61
CA LYS A 181 11.10 -17.18 23.59
C LYS A 181 10.40 -17.35 22.25
N PRO A 182 10.24 -16.27 21.45
CA PRO A 182 9.61 -16.40 20.15
C PRO A 182 10.37 -17.45 19.35
N ASP A 183 9.65 -18.43 18.81
CA ASP A 183 10.23 -19.43 17.94
C ASP A 183 10.72 -18.72 16.67
N TYR A 184 12.04 -18.54 16.59
CA TYR A 184 12.69 -17.86 15.48
C TYR A 184 12.46 -18.60 14.16
N LEU A 185 12.26 -19.92 14.19
CA LEU A 185 11.94 -20.71 13.01
C LEU A 185 10.52 -20.42 12.54
N ALA A 186 9.54 -20.39 13.45
CA ALA A 186 8.17 -20.01 13.12
C ALA A 186 8.07 -18.56 12.62
N ALA A 187 8.84 -17.63 13.20
CA ALA A 187 8.93 -16.25 12.73
C ALA A 187 9.54 -16.16 11.33
N LEU A 188 10.62 -16.91 11.06
CA LEU A 188 11.24 -16.97 9.74
C LEU A 188 10.30 -17.57 8.69
N ILE A 189 9.62 -18.68 9.00
CA ILE A 189 8.63 -19.29 8.10
C ILE A 189 7.49 -18.31 7.80
N SER A 190 7.00 -17.60 8.81
CA SER A 190 5.95 -16.58 8.64
C SER A 190 6.42 -15.43 7.75
N LEU A 191 7.67 -15.00 7.92
CA LEU A 191 8.29 -13.94 7.14
C LEU A 191 8.51 -14.35 5.68
N LEU A 192 8.95 -15.59 5.44
CA LEU A 192 9.07 -16.16 4.10
C LEU A 192 7.70 -16.30 3.43
N ASN A 193 6.69 -16.76 4.16
CA ASN A 193 5.33 -16.87 3.62
C ASN A 193 4.77 -15.50 3.24
N PHE A 194 4.99 -14.48 4.06
CA PHE A 194 4.60 -13.10 3.76
C PHE A 194 5.34 -12.55 2.52
N PHE A 195 6.65 -12.83 2.41
CA PHE A 195 7.42 -12.48 1.22
C PHE A 195 6.86 -13.14 -0.04
N VAL A 196 6.60 -14.45 -0.03
CA VAL A 196 6.06 -15.17 -1.19
C VAL A 196 4.68 -14.63 -1.57
N PHE A 197 3.80 -14.41 -0.60
CA PHE A 197 2.49 -13.81 -0.84
C PHE A 197 2.59 -12.44 -1.51
N GLN A 198 3.44 -11.56 -0.97
CA GLN A 198 3.63 -10.22 -1.51
C GLN A 198 4.32 -10.24 -2.88
N ALA A 199 5.27 -11.15 -3.10
CA ALA A 199 5.93 -11.34 -4.38
C ALA A 199 4.94 -11.77 -5.45
N VAL A 200 4.08 -12.76 -5.16
CA VAL A 200 3.02 -13.19 -6.10
C VAL A 200 2.05 -12.05 -6.39
N PHE A 201 1.63 -11.30 -5.36
CA PHE A 201 0.76 -10.15 -5.54
C PHE A 201 1.37 -9.10 -6.47
N VAL A 202 2.61 -8.66 -6.18
CA VAL A 202 3.30 -7.66 -6.99
C VAL A 202 3.55 -8.19 -8.41
N LEU A 203 3.90 -9.47 -8.57
CA LEU A 203 4.07 -10.10 -9.88
C LEU A 203 2.77 -10.11 -10.69
N LEU A 204 1.62 -10.45 -10.10
CA LEU A 204 0.35 -10.44 -10.81
C LEU A 204 -0.04 -9.02 -11.24
N GLU A 205 0.13 -8.03 -10.36
CA GLU A 205 -0.14 -6.62 -10.63
C GLU A 205 0.72 -6.08 -11.79
N THR A 206 1.99 -6.51 -11.84
CA THR A 206 2.99 -6.00 -12.79
C THR A 206 3.03 -6.78 -14.10
N LEU A 207 2.74 -8.08 -14.09
CA LEU A 207 2.68 -8.91 -15.29
C LEU A 207 1.31 -8.85 -15.97
N GLY A 208 0.27 -8.38 -15.29
CA GLY A 208 -1.06 -8.23 -15.88
C GLY A 208 -1.03 -7.42 -17.17
N THR A 209 -0.35 -6.27 -17.18
CA THR A 209 -0.21 -5.39 -18.35
C THR A 209 0.48 -6.07 -19.55
N PRO A 210 1.73 -6.56 -19.45
CA PRO A 210 2.37 -7.24 -20.58
C PRO A 210 1.61 -8.49 -21.02
N LEU A 211 1.04 -9.26 -20.09
CA LEU A 211 0.31 -10.48 -20.41
C LEU A 211 -0.95 -10.17 -21.25
N CYS A 212 -1.71 -9.13 -20.91
CA CYS A 212 -2.86 -8.72 -21.70
C CYS A 212 -2.46 -8.15 -23.08
N MET A 213 -1.36 -7.40 -23.15
CA MET A 213 -0.83 -6.92 -24.43
C MET A 213 -0.46 -8.07 -25.36
N ASP A 214 0.19 -9.11 -24.84
CA ASP A 214 0.63 -10.26 -25.64
C ASP A 214 -0.53 -11.20 -26.01
N ASN A 215 -1.44 -11.52 -25.08
CA ASN A 215 -2.54 -12.45 -25.34
C ASN A 215 -3.61 -11.88 -26.27
N PHE A 216 -3.88 -10.58 -26.19
CA PHE A 216 -4.96 -9.94 -26.95
C PHE A 216 -4.47 -9.02 -28.06
N ALA A 217 -3.15 -8.84 -28.23
CA ALA A 217 -2.54 -7.88 -29.15
C ALA A 217 -3.10 -6.46 -28.97
N TRP A 218 -3.47 -6.10 -27.74
CA TRP A 218 -4.06 -4.81 -27.41
C TRP A 218 -3.02 -3.71 -27.36
N SER A 219 -3.44 -2.47 -27.65
CA SER A 219 -2.60 -1.29 -27.42
C SER A 219 -2.38 -1.07 -25.92
N GLU A 220 -1.31 -0.35 -25.58
CA GLU A 220 -0.97 0.01 -24.20
C GLU A 220 -2.12 0.74 -23.50
N GLU A 221 -2.74 1.70 -24.20
CA GLU A 221 -3.90 2.47 -23.73
C GLU A 221 -5.10 1.57 -23.41
N THR A 222 -5.43 0.67 -24.34
CA THR A 222 -6.59 -0.24 -24.22
C THR A 222 -6.36 -1.24 -23.09
N THR A 223 -5.13 -1.74 -22.97
CA THR A 223 -4.77 -2.71 -21.94
C THR A 223 -4.84 -2.10 -20.54
N VAL A 224 -4.24 -0.93 -20.34
CA VAL A 224 -4.28 -0.23 -19.05
C VAL A 224 -5.72 0.13 -18.66
N PHE A 225 -6.57 0.52 -19.63
CA PHE A 225 -7.98 0.84 -19.38
C PHE A 225 -8.75 -0.38 -18.88
N TYR A 226 -8.70 -1.49 -19.61
CA TYR A 226 -9.45 -2.70 -19.25
C TYR A 226 -8.93 -3.34 -17.97
N LEU A 227 -7.61 -3.42 -17.78
CA LEU A 227 -7.04 -3.93 -16.54
C LEU A 227 -7.45 -3.06 -15.35
N GLY A 228 -7.40 -1.74 -15.47
CA GLY A 228 -7.82 -0.87 -14.38
C GLY A 228 -9.29 -1.05 -13.98
N ILE A 229 -10.20 -1.26 -14.95
CA ILE A 229 -11.61 -1.57 -14.67
C ILE A 229 -11.76 -2.95 -14.01
N ILE A 230 -11.11 -3.98 -14.54
CA ILE A 230 -11.18 -5.35 -14.01
C ILE A 230 -10.64 -5.40 -12.57
N MET A 231 -9.53 -4.73 -12.31
CA MET A 231 -8.90 -4.71 -10.98
C MET A 231 -9.73 -3.89 -9.98
N SER A 232 -10.26 -2.74 -10.40
CA SER A 232 -11.16 -1.93 -9.56
C SER A 232 -12.45 -2.68 -9.22
N SER A 233 -13.08 -3.32 -10.22
CA SER A 233 -14.30 -4.11 -10.01
C SER A 233 -14.07 -5.36 -9.16
N GLY A 234 -12.97 -6.07 -9.38
CA GLY A 234 -12.54 -7.18 -8.53
C GLY A 234 -12.30 -6.73 -7.08
N GLY A 235 -11.68 -5.57 -6.91
CA GLY A 235 -11.48 -4.94 -5.60
C GLY A 235 -12.78 -4.63 -4.86
N VAL A 236 -13.75 -4.01 -5.54
CA VAL A 236 -15.10 -3.75 -4.99
C VAL A 236 -15.80 -5.05 -4.61
N MET A 237 -15.69 -6.09 -5.44
CA MET A 237 -16.25 -7.41 -5.15
C MET A 237 -15.62 -8.01 -3.89
N SER A 238 -14.29 -7.97 -3.75
CA SER A 238 -13.60 -8.41 -2.55
C SER A 238 -14.02 -7.63 -1.30
N PHE A 239 -14.20 -6.31 -1.42
CA PHE A 239 -14.68 -5.48 -0.31
C PHE A 239 -16.09 -5.88 0.15
N ILE A 240 -17.01 -6.14 -0.78
CA ILE A 240 -18.35 -6.64 -0.49
C ILE A 240 -18.27 -7.99 0.24
N CYS A 241 -17.44 -8.92 -0.23
CA CYS A 241 -17.20 -10.19 0.45
C CYS A 241 -16.70 -10.00 1.88
N PHE A 242 -15.79 -9.05 2.12
CA PHE A 242 -15.32 -8.75 3.47
C PHE A 242 -16.41 -8.19 4.38
N LEU A 243 -17.32 -7.36 3.86
CA LEU A 243 -18.45 -6.83 4.62
C LEU A 243 -19.50 -7.90 4.97
N THR A 244 -19.62 -8.96 4.16
CA THR A 244 -20.59 -10.04 4.41
C THR A 244 -20.06 -11.10 5.38
N ILE A 245 -18.74 -11.19 5.63
CA ILE A 245 -18.16 -12.14 6.59
C ILE A 245 -18.70 -11.96 8.02
N PRO A 246 -18.67 -10.77 8.65
CA PRO A 246 -19.16 -10.58 10.03
C PRO A 246 -20.63 -10.98 10.28
N PRO A 247 -21.61 -10.68 9.40
CA PRO A 247 -22.98 -11.14 9.57
C PRO A 247 -23.15 -12.64 9.30
N LEU A 248 -22.35 -13.24 8.39
CA LEU A 248 -22.38 -14.67 8.09
C LEU A 248 -21.73 -15.52 9.19
N SER A 249 -20.68 -15.03 9.86
CA SER A 249 -19.96 -15.77 10.91
C SER A 249 -20.67 -15.77 12.27
N LYS A 250 -21.79 -15.03 12.40
CA LYS A 250 -22.60 -14.96 13.63
C LYS A 250 -23.76 -15.96 13.65
N LYS A 251 -23.88 -16.80 12.61
CA LYS A 251 -24.72 -18.01 12.61
C LYS A 251 -23.86 -19.20 13.00
#